data_AF-A0A354PEP8-F1
#
_entry.id   AF-A0A354PEP8-F1
#
_cell.length_a   1.000
_cell.length_b   1.000
_cell.length_c   1.000
_cell.angle_alpha   90.00
_cell.angle_beta   90.00
_cell.angle_gamma   90.00
#
_symmetry.space_group_name_H-M   'P 1'
#
loop_
_entity.id
_entity.type
_entity.pdbx_description
1 polymer ?
#
loop_
_entity_poly.entity_id
_entity_poly.type
_entity_poly.pdbx_seq_one_letter_code
_entity_poly.pdbx_strand_id
1 'polypeptide(L)'
;MLLHRTGPFAPPVFIPWSSVGGPQMVVTNQLFDQLQELVPDLSIRPAVGDRIVGLSWHTWDLAASQPAEYPPEGEPEGYIWDRAHEPDVAAAMDAMSELLMPVVDCTYREVDPDDPDSKMDVVVPDAKLPLWFRTRAEWGDFIVAEPIYGWLRQNVQQWLTFKPFDYKIA
;
A
#
# COMPACT_ATOMS: atom_id res chain seq x y z
N MET A 1 -4.31 -8.83 -8.21
CA MET A 1 -4.49 -9.01 -6.76
C MET A 1 -5.98 -9.16 -6.41
N LEU A 2 -6.33 -9.94 -5.39
CA LEU A 2 -7.69 -10.02 -4.82
C LEU A 2 -7.79 -9.08 -3.60
N LEU A 3 -8.85 -8.29 -3.52
CA LEU A 3 -9.05 -7.29 -2.47
C LEU A 3 -10.14 -7.70 -1.49
N HIS A 4 -9.80 -7.64 -0.20
CA HIS A 4 -10.72 -7.73 0.93
C HIS A 4 -10.71 -6.39 1.67
N ARG A 5 -11.82 -5.66 1.67
CA ARG A 5 -11.91 -4.32 2.28
C ARG A 5 -13.36 -3.85 2.42
N THR A 6 -13.54 -2.77 3.16
CA THR A 6 -14.78 -2.00 3.15
C THR A 6 -14.89 -1.13 1.89
N GLY A 7 -16.14 -0.83 1.50
CA GLY A 7 -16.51 0.12 0.44
C GLY A 7 -17.67 1.02 0.85
N PRO A 8 -18.18 1.87 -0.06
CA PRO A 8 -17.69 2.07 -1.43
C PRO A 8 -16.46 2.99 -1.50
N PHE A 9 -16.11 3.65 -0.39
CA PHE A 9 -14.95 4.54 -0.37
C PHE A 9 -13.63 3.76 -0.56
N ALA A 10 -12.83 4.19 -1.53
CA ALA A 10 -11.44 3.79 -1.70
C ALA A 10 -10.51 5.00 -1.70
N PRO A 11 -9.45 5.03 -0.88
CA PRO A 11 -8.45 6.08 -1.03
C PRO A 11 -7.76 5.94 -2.40
N PRO A 12 -7.30 7.07 -2.99
CA PRO A 12 -6.57 7.05 -4.27
C PRO A 12 -5.37 6.11 -4.28
N VAL A 13 -4.73 5.90 -3.12
CA VAL A 13 -3.61 4.99 -2.93
C VAL A 13 -3.68 4.33 -1.55
N PHE A 14 -3.30 3.06 -1.45
CA PHE A 14 -3.09 2.35 -0.19
C PHE A 14 -2.14 1.16 -0.36
N ILE A 15 -1.64 0.63 0.76
CA ILE A 15 -0.77 -0.56 0.81
C ILE A 15 -1.52 -1.61 1.65
N PRO A 16 -2.01 -2.72 1.05
CA PRO A 16 -2.63 -3.79 1.81
C PRO A 16 -1.64 -4.40 2.80
N TRP A 17 -2.12 -4.67 4.01
CA TRP A 17 -1.31 -5.24 5.09
C TRP A 17 -0.71 -6.61 4.72
N SER A 18 -1.50 -7.45 4.07
CA SER A 18 -1.09 -8.78 3.63
C SER A 18 -1.30 -8.93 2.13
N SER A 19 -0.25 -9.32 1.42
CA SER A 19 -0.31 -9.65 0.00
C SER A 19 0.67 -10.78 -0.32
N VAL A 20 0.26 -11.68 -1.21
CA VAL A 20 1.09 -12.79 -1.67
C VAL A 20 2.26 -12.20 -2.46
N GLY A 21 3.48 -12.31 -1.92
CA GLY A 21 4.71 -11.77 -2.54
C GLY A 21 5.24 -10.47 -1.92
N GLY A 22 4.82 -10.14 -0.70
CA GLY A 22 5.23 -8.93 0.02
C GLY A 22 4.41 -7.71 -0.39
N PRO A 23 4.58 -6.57 0.31
CA PRO A 23 3.70 -5.40 0.18
C PRO A 23 3.59 -4.95 -1.28
N GLN A 24 2.35 -4.66 -1.67
CA GLN A 24 2.00 -4.11 -2.98
C GLN A 24 1.33 -2.75 -2.79
N MET A 25 1.55 -1.83 -3.72
CA MET A 25 0.81 -0.57 -3.73
C MET A 25 -0.41 -0.71 -4.64
N VAL A 26 -1.55 -0.24 -4.15
CA VAL A 26 -2.82 -0.25 -4.88
C VAL A 26 -3.23 1.19 -5.10
N VAL A 27 -3.59 1.52 -6.32
CA VAL A 27 -4.02 2.86 -6.74
C VAL A 27 -5.36 2.78 -7.43
N THR A 28 -6.15 3.85 -7.37
CA THR A 28 -7.28 4.01 -8.28
C THR A 28 -6.77 4.21 -9.70
N ASN A 29 -7.55 3.81 -10.71
CA ASN A 29 -7.17 4.00 -12.10
C ASN A 29 -6.98 5.48 -12.45
N GLN A 30 -7.77 6.38 -11.85
CA GLN A 30 -7.57 7.82 -12.00
C GLN A 30 -6.19 8.28 -11.51
N LEU A 31 -5.74 7.79 -10.35
CA LEU A 31 -4.41 8.12 -9.85
C LEU A 31 -3.32 7.52 -10.73
N PHE A 32 -3.54 6.29 -11.21
CA PHE A 32 -2.60 5.64 -12.12
C PHE A 32 -2.38 6.45 -13.40
N ASP A 33 -3.45 6.96 -14.02
CA ASP A 33 -3.35 7.76 -15.25
C ASP A 33 -2.45 8.99 -15.04
N GLN A 34 -2.57 9.65 -13.89
CA GLN A 34 -1.71 10.78 -13.51
C GLN A 34 -0.25 10.36 -13.27
N LEU A 35 -0.04 9.22 -12.63
CA LEU A 35 1.30 8.69 -12.40
C LEU A 35 1.99 8.27 -13.70
N GLN A 36 1.24 7.76 -14.67
CA GLN A 36 1.77 7.30 -15.96
C GLN A 36 2.30 8.48 -16.81
N GLU A 37 1.80 9.70 -16.62
CA GLU A 37 2.37 10.91 -17.22
C GLU A 37 3.78 11.23 -16.69
N LEU A 38 4.05 10.89 -15.42
CA LEU A 38 5.33 11.14 -14.75
C LEU A 38 6.33 9.99 -14.95
N VAL A 39 5.82 8.77 -14.99
CA VAL A 39 6.60 7.54 -15.06
C VAL A 39 5.97 6.65 -16.14
N PRO A 40 6.32 6.89 -17.42
CA PRO A 40 5.66 6.22 -18.55
C PRO A 40 5.80 4.70 -18.59
N ASP A 41 6.79 4.15 -17.89
CA ASP A 41 7.06 2.72 -17.79
C ASP A 41 6.37 2.05 -16.59
N LEU A 42 5.54 2.77 -15.82
CA LEU A 42 4.70 2.16 -14.79
C LEU A 42 3.76 1.14 -15.40
N SER A 43 3.76 -0.05 -14.78
CA SER A 43 2.89 -1.15 -15.14
C SER A 43 1.86 -1.39 -14.03
N ILE A 44 0.67 -1.82 -14.43
CA ILE A 44 -0.40 -2.19 -13.51
C ILE A 44 -0.99 -3.55 -13.81
N ARG A 45 -1.62 -4.12 -12.79
CA ARG A 45 -2.53 -5.25 -12.92
C ARG A 45 -3.86 -4.92 -12.22
N PRO A 46 -5.02 -5.24 -12.81
CA PRO A 46 -6.30 -5.02 -12.15
C PRO A 46 -6.37 -5.65 -10.76
N ALA A 47 -6.92 -4.89 -9.81
CA ALA A 47 -7.29 -5.38 -8.50
C ALA A 47 -8.76 -5.81 -8.54
N VAL A 48 -9.04 -7.07 -8.18
CA VAL A 48 -10.40 -7.63 -8.21
C VAL A 48 -10.95 -7.62 -6.80
N GLY A 49 -12.12 -7.02 -6.59
CA GLY A 49 -12.85 -7.14 -5.33
C GLY A 49 -13.31 -8.57 -5.13
N ASP A 50 -12.73 -9.27 -4.16
CA ASP A 50 -13.13 -10.64 -3.80
C ASP A 50 -14.05 -10.62 -2.58
N ARG A 51 -13.76 -9.72 -1.63
CA ARG A 51 -14.60 -9.48 -0.45
C ARG A 51 -14.68 -8.00 -0.13
N ILE A 52 -15.52 -7.33 -0.89
CA ILE A 52 -15.96 -5.96 -0.61
C ILE A 52 -17.24 -6.00 0.22
N VAL A 53 -17.25 -5.26 1.32
CA VAL A 53 -18.38 -5.21 2.27
C VAL A 53 -18.80 -3.77 2.52
N GLY A 54 -20.11 -3.57 2.70
CA GLY A 54 -20.68 -2.32 3.16
C GLY A 54 -20.52 -2.21 4.66
N LEU A 55 -19.81 -1.18 5.12
CA LEU A 55 -19.73 -0.84 6.54
C LEU A 55 -19.91 0.66 6.72
N SER A 56 -20.94 1.06 7.45
CA SER A 56 -21.23 2.46 7.76
C SER A 56 -20.32 3.01 8.86
N TRP A 57 -19.03 2.69 8.82
CA TRP A 57 -18.05 3.13 9.83
C TRP A 57 -17.94 4.65 9.93
N HIS A 58 -18.25 5.37 8.85
CA HIS A 58 -18.27 6.83 8.79
C HIS A 58 -19.36 7.45 9.68
N THR A 59 -20.34 6.67 10.14
CA THR A 59 -21.36 7.14 11.10
C THR A 59 -21.01 6.79 12.55
N TRP A 60 -19.86 6.17 12.80
CA TRP A 60 -19.46 5.77 14.15
C TRP A 60 -18.94 6.96 14.94
N ASP A 61 -19.25 6.96 16.24
CA ASP A 61 -18.70 7.95 17.17
C ASP A 61 -17.26 7.58 17.51
N LEU A 62 -16.31 8.38 17.02
CA LEU A 62 -14.88 8.17 17.28
C LEU A 62 -14.48 8.43 18.73
N ALA A 63 -15.32 9.10 19.52
CA ALA A 63 -15.10 9.32 20.95
C ALA A 63 -15.75 8.22 21.81
N ALA A 64 -16.52 7.31 21.23
CA ALA A 64 -17.12 6.22 21.96
C ALA A 64 -16.06 5.25 22.49
N SER A 65 -16.28 4.72 23.69
CA SER A 65 -15.41 3.69 24.28
C SER A 65 -15.46 2.35 23.55
N GLN A 66 -16.47 2.13 22.71
CA GLN A 66 -16.71 0.91 21.95
C GLN A 66 -17.29 1.25 20.57
N PRO A 67 -17.01 0.43 19.53
CA PRO A 67 -17.63 0.59 18.21
C PRO A 67 -19.15 0.35 18.27
N ALA A 68 -19.86 0.87 17.28
CA ALA A 68 -21.31 0.68 17.17
C ALA A 68 -21.71 -0.80 16.98
N GLU A 69 -20.81 -1.60 16.41
CA GLU A 69 -20.97 -3.03 16.18
C GLU A 69 -19.59 -3.69 16.35
N TYR A 70 -19.53 -4.83 17.02
CA TYR A 70 -18.33 -5.69 17.04
C TYR A 70 -18.46 -6.80 16.00
N PRO A 71 -17.34 -7.29 15.42
CA PRO A 71 -17.39 -8.47 14.57
C PRO A 71 -17.74 -9.71 15.41
N PRO A 72 -18.33 -10.77 14.81
CA PRO A 72 -18.84 -11.93 15.56
C PRO A 72 -17.83 -12.60 16.50
N GLU A 73 -16.56 -12.69 16.09
CA GLU A 73 -15.48 -13.30 16.88
C GLU A 73 -14.61 -12.27 17.63
N GLY A 74 -14.93 -10.97 17.55
CA GLY A 74 -14.20 -9.89 18.21
C GLY A 74 -12.91 -9.45 17.53
N GLU A 75 -12.37 -10.24 16.59
CA GLU A 75 -11.17 -9.90 15.84
C GLU A 75 -11.45 -8.84 14.75
N PRO A 76 -10.60 -7.80 14.60
CA PRO A 76 -10.83 -6.68 13.66
C PRO A 76 -11.06 -7.13 12.21
N GLU A 77 -10.37 -8.18 11.76
CA GLU A 77 -10.49 -8.72 10.40
C GLU A 77 -11.90 -9.25 10.11
N GLY A 78 -12.64 -9.66 11.15
CA GLY A 78 -14.01 -10.16 11.07
C GLY A 78 -15.01 -9.14 10.52
N TYR A 79 -14.73 -7.83 10.60
CA TYR A 79 -15.56 -6.81 9.93
C TYR A 79 -15.64 -7.01 8.42
N ILE A 80 -14.63 -7.66 7.83
CA ILE A 80 -14.58 -7.96 6.40
C ILE A 80 -14.76 -9.46 6.18
N TRP A 81 -13.96 -10.32 6.83
CA TRP A 81 -13.89 -11.76 6.52
C TRP A 81 -15.15 -12.55 6.84
N ASP A 82 -15.90 -12.16 7.87
CA ASP A 82 -17.11 -12.88 8.30
C ASP A 82 -18.35 -12.45 7.52
N ARG A 83 -18.24 -11.41 6.69
CA ARG A 83 -19.34 -10.88 5.88
C ARG A 83 -19.26 -11.36 4.44
N ALA A 84 -20.42 -11.62 3.85
CA ALA A 84 -20.52 -11.96 2.44
C ALA A 84 -20.09 -10.77 1.57
N HIS A 85 -19.50 -11.08 0.41
CA HIS A 85 -19.21 -10.05 -0.59
C HIS A 85 -20.50 -9.37 -1.06
N GLU A 86 -20.50 -8.04 -1.12
CA GLU A 86 -21.60 -7.21 -1.61
C GLU A 86 -21.25 -6.63 -3.00
N PRO A 87 -21.76 -7.22 -4.10
CA PRO A 87 -21.39 -6.80 -5.45
C PRO A 87 -21.77 -5.36 -5.78
N ASP A 88 -22.89 -4.88 -5.25
CA ASP A 88 -23.37 -3.51 -5.49
C ASP A 88 -22.44 -2.47 -4.82
N VAL A 89 -21.94 -2.77 -3.63
CA VAL A 89 -20.94 -1.93 -2.95
C VAL A 89 -19.63 -1.92 -3.75
N ALA A 90 -19.21 -3.07 -4.26
CA ALA A 90 -18.01 -3.19 -5.09
C ALA A 90 -18.12 -2.44 -6.41
N ALA A 91 -19.27 -2.52 -7.08
CA ALA A 91 -19.55 -1.83 -8.33
C ALA A 91 -19.59 -0.31 -8.17
N ALA A 92 -19.89 0.19 -6.97
CA ALA A 92 -19.87 1.61 -6.64
C ALA A 92 -18.47 2.15 -6.31
N MET A 93 -17.45 1.29 -6.23
CA MET A 93 -16.07 1.70 -6.01
C MET A 93 -15.40 2.13 -7.30
N ASP A 94 -14.43 3.04 -7.20
CA ASP A 94 -13.51 3.29 -8.30
C ASP A 94 -12.74 2.01 -8.65
N ALA A 95 -12.51 1.80 -9.94
CA ALA A 95 -11.63 0.74 -10.41
C ALA A 95 -10.23 0.96 -9.84
N MET A 96 -9.65 -0.10 -9.28
CA MET A 96 -8.33 -0.09 -8.66
C MET A 96 -7.40 -1.04 -9.36
N SER A 97 -6.12 -0.72 -9.29
CA SER A 97 -5.04 -1.50 -9.86
C SER A 97 -3.87 -1.61 -8.90
N GLU A 98 -3.23 -2.77 -8.93
CA GLU A 98 -1.95 -3.03 -8.30
C GLU A 98 -0.84 -2.43 -9.16
N LEU A 99 0.01 -1.59 -8.56
CA LEU A 99 1.23 -1.08 -9.20
C LEU A 99 2.30 -2.17 -9.23
N LEU A 100 2.73 -2.55 -10.43
CA LEU A 100 3.79 -3.54 -10.65
C LEU A 100 5.15 -2.86 -10.68
N MET A 101 5.69 -2.57 -9.51
CA MET A 101 7.01 -1.98 -9.38
C MET A 101 8.14 -2.99 -9.66
N PRO A 102 9.21 -2.58 -10.34
CA PRO A 102 10.44 -3.36 -10.42
C PRO A 102 10.93 -3.76 -9.02
N VAL A 103 11.41 -4.99 -8.90
CA VAL A 103 12.04 -5.45 -7.66
C VAL A 103 13.55 -5.33 -7.80
N VAL A 104 14.17 -4.55 -6.95
CA VAL A 104 15.63 -4.38 -6.89
C VAL A 104 16.19 -5.21 -5.74
N ASP A 105 17.19 -6.02 -6.07
CA ASP A 105 17.94 -6.78 -5.08
C ASP A 105 18.87 -5.85 -4.30
N CYS A 106 18.62 -5.76 -3.00
CA CYS A 106 19.37 -4.93 -2.08
C CYS A 106 19.94 -5.81 -0.96
N THR A 107 21.10 -5.44 -0.43
CA THR A 107 21.68 -6.08 0.75
C THR A 107 21.31 -5.27 1.98
N TYR A 108 20.72 -5.92 2.97
CA TYR A 108 20.37 -5.32 4.26
C TYR A 108 21.44 -5.66 5.29
N ARG A 109 21.85 -4.67 6.08
CA ARG A 109 22.79 -4.85 7.17
C ARG A 109 22.27 -4.14 8.42
N GLU A 110 22.04 -4.88 9.49
CA GLU A 110 21.76 -4.28 10.80
C GLU A 110 22.96 -3.41 11.21
N VAL A 111 22.68 -2.18 11.64
CA VAL A 111 23.72 -1.24 12.08
C VAL A 111 24.34 -1.69 13.39
N ASP A 112 23.52 -2.27 14.26
CA ASP A 112 23.88 -2.86 15.55
C ASP A 112 23.03 -4.14 15.75
N PRO A 113 23.58 -5.34 15.50
CA PRO A 113 22.81 -6.59 15.57
C PRO A 113 22.41 -6.99 17.00
N ASP A 114 22.98 -6.34 18.03
CA ASP A 114 22.66 -6.62 19.43
C ASP A 114 21.49 -5.75 19.95
N ASP A 115 21.04 -4.76 19.17
CA ASP A 115 19.89 -3.90 19.48
C ASP A 115 18.65 -4.32 18.65
N PRO A 116 17.56 -4.79 19.28
CA PRO A 116 16.35 -5.19 18.56
C PRO A 116 15.63 -4.01 17.86
N ASP A 117 15.94 -2.76 18.24
CA ASP A 117 15.43 -1.54 17.61
C ASP A 117 16.42 -0.95 16.60
N SER A 118 17.48 -1.69 16.28
CA SER A 118 18.55 -1.22 15.41
C SER A 118 18.07 -0.90 14.00
N LYS A 119 18.68 0.13 13.42
CA LYS A 119 18.40 0.54 12.04
C LYS A 119 19.02 -0.45 11.06
N MET A 120 18.40 -0.56 9.89
CA MET A 120 18.96 -1.27 8.76
C MET A 120 19.69 -0.31 7.82
N ASP A 121 20.96 -0.58 7.53
CA ASP A 121 21.65 -0.05 6.36
C ASP A 121 21.15 -0.82 5.13
N VAL A 122 20.70 -0.10 4.10
CA VAL A 122 20.40 -0.72 2.79
C VAL A 122 21.51 -0.39 1.81
N VAL A 123 22.14 -1.44 1.30
CA VAL A 123 23.14 -1.37 0.24
C VAL A 123 22.47 -1.75 -1.07
N VAL A 124 22.49 -0.82 -2.01
CA VAL A 124 21.92 -1.01 -3.35
C VAL A 124 23.05 -1.30 -4.35
N PRO A 125 22.77 -2.04 -5.44
CA PRO A 125 23.77 -2.32 -6.46
C PRO A 125 24.33 -1.04 -7.09
N ASP A 126 25.60 -1.05 -7.50
CA ASP A 126 26.21 -0.01 -8.34
C ASP A 126 25.67 -0.09 -9.77
N ALA A 127 24.40 0.31 -9.92
CA ALA A 127 23.66 0.33 -11.16
C ALA A 127 22.72 1.52 -11.19
N LYS A 128 22.32 1.93 -12.39
CA LYS A 128 21.27 2.93 -12.55
C LYS A 128 19.94 2.35 -12.05
N LEU A 129 19.46 2.85 -10.91
CA LEU A 129 18.19 2.43 -10.31
C LEU A 129 16.99 3.02 -11.08
N PRO A 130 15.84 2.31 -11.12
CA PRO A 130 14.58 2.89 -11.55
C PRO A 130 14.17 4.08 -10.68
N LEU A 131 13.38 5.00 -11.22
CA LEU A 131 12.84 6.11 -10.43
C LEU A 131 11.84 5.63 -9.37
N TRP A 132 11.24 4.46 -9.57
CA TRP A 132 10.33 3.84 -8.63
C TRP A 132 10.59 2.33 -8.62
N PHE A 133 10.90 1.77 -7.46
CA PHE A 133 11.07 0.34 -7.29
C PHE A 133 10.66 -0.12 -5.89
N ARG A 134 10.60 -1.43 -5.69
CA ARG A 134 10.53 -2.04 -4.36
C ARG A 134 11.75 -2.88 -4.08
N THR A 135 12.13 -2.99 -2.82
CA THR A 135 13.21 -3.89 -2.40
C THR A 135 12.68 -5.31 -2.21
N ARG A 136 13.57 -6.32 -2.27
CA ARG A 136 13.21 -7.75 -2.01
C ARG A 136 13.08 -8.08 -0.51
N ALA A 137 13.07 -7.10 0.40
CA ALA A 137 12.87 -7.39 1.82
C ALA A 137 11.50 -8.05 2.07
N GLU A 138 11.41 -8.89 3.10
CA GLU A 138 10.16 -9.50 3.57
C GLU A 138 9.07 -8.44 3.85
N TRP A 139 9.50 -7.25 4.26
CA TRP A 139 8.66 -6.07 4.53
C TRP A 139 8.68 -5.00 3.42
N GLY A 140 9.31 -5.31 2.28
CA GLY A 140 9.39 -4.54 1.02
C GLY A 140 9.21 -3.01 1.13
N ASP A 141 10.32 -2.28 1.12
CA ASP A 141 10.29 -0.82 1.05
C ASP A 141 9.92 -0.36 -0.36
N PHE A 142 9.03 0.64 -0.47
CA PHE A 142 8.78 1.34 -1.72
C PHE A 142 9.72 2.54 -1.81
N ILE A 143 10.60 2.52 -2.80
CA ILE A 143 11.57 3.59 -3.03
C ILE A 143 11.11 4.40 -4.24
N VAL A 144 11.05 5.72 -4.05
CA VAL A 144 10.72 6.70 -5.07
C VAL A 144 11.82 7.76 -5.15
N ALA A 145 12.17 8.14 -6.36
CA ALA A 145 13.10 9.24 -6.62
C ALA A 145 12.44 10.60 -6.36
N GLU A 146 13.26 11.62 -6.14
CA GLU A 146 12.83 12.98 -5.77
C GLU A 146 11.71 13.57 -6.64
N PRO A 147 11.71 13.44 -7.99
CA PRO A 147 10.63 14.00 -8.80
C PRO A 147 9.26 13.36 -8.51
N ILE A 148 9.24 12.04 -8.28
CA ILE A 148 8.02 11.28 -7.96
C ILE A 148 7.59 11.57 -6.52
N TYR A 149 8.55 11.59 -5.59
CA TYR A 149 8.31 11.94 -4.20
C TYR A 149 7.66 13.32 -4.07
N GLY A 150 8.19 14.34 -4.77
CA GLY A 150 7.64 15.69 -4.76
C GLY A 150 6.19 15.71 -5.23
N TRP A 151 5.87 14.97 -6.31
CA TRP A 151 4.51 14.86 -6.80
C TRP A 151 3.58 14.10 -5.84
N LEU A 152 4.01 12.95 -5.32
CA LEU A 152 3.21 12.15 -4.38
C LEU A 152 2.92 12.93 -3.10
N ARG A 153 3.89 13.71 -2.61
CA ARG A 153 3.68 14.56 -1.44
C ARG A 153 2.65 15.65 -1.67
N GLN A 154 2.60 16.23 -2.86
CA GLN A 154 1.64 17.27 -3.18
C GLN A 154 0.22 16.72 -3.37
N ASN A 155 0.08 15.50 -3.89
CA ASN A 155 -1.22 14.97 -4.33
C ASN A 155 -1.85 13.94 -3.38
N VAL A 156 -1.03 13.15 -2.66
CA VAL A 156 -1.52 12.00 -1.88
C VAL A 156 -0.84 11.81 -0.50
N GLN A 157 -0.14 12.82 0.04
CA GLN A 157 0.55 12.69 1.34
C GLN A 157 -0.35 12.34 2.53
N GLN A 158 -1.65 12.62 2.45
CA GLN A 158 -2.60 12.24 3.49
C GLN A 158 -2.84 10.72 3.56
N TRP A 159 -2.43 9.97 2.53
CA TRP A 159 -2.57 8.51 2.43
C TRP A 159 -1.23 7.77 2.57
N LEU A 160 -0.11 8.47 2.44
CA LEU A 160 1.24 7.89 2.42
C LEU A 160 2.16 8.60 3.41
N THR A 161 2.89 7.82 4.20
CA THR A 161 4.00 8.33 5.01
C THR A 161 5.31 8.13 4.26
N PHE A 162 6.12 9.18 4.18
CA PHE A 162 7.44 9.13 3.57
C PHE A 162 8.52 9.26 4.65
N LYS A 163 9.58 8.48 4.51
CA LYS A 163 10.79 8.59 5.32
C LYS A 163 11.98 8.78 4.39
N PRO A 164 12.96 9.64 4.74
CA PRO A 164 14.22 9.67 4.03
C PRO A 164 14.83 8.27 3.98
N PHE A 165 15.35 7.90 2.81
CA PHE A 165 15.99 6.62 2.59
C PHE A 165 17.47 6.87 2.31
N ASP A 166 18.30 6.65 3.33
CA ASP A 166 19.75 6.71 3.20
C ASP A 166 20.24 5.35 2.68
N TYR A 167 20.90 5.34 1.52
CA TYR A 167 21.49 4.12 0.96
C TYR A 167 22.98 4.30 0.70
N LYS A 168 23.69 3.17 0.72
CA LYS A 168 25.08 3.06 0.26
C LYS A 168 25.09 2.36 -1.08
N ILE A 169 25.82 2.91 -2.05
CA ILE A 169 26.09 2.24 -3.32
C ILE A 169 27.22 1.23 -3.06
N ALA A 170 27.03 -0.01 -3.49
CA ALA A 170 27.98 -1.12 -3.32
C ALA A 170 29.31 -0.90 -4.05
#